data_AF-F3AQ50-F1
#
_entry.id   AF-F3AQ50-F1
#
_cell.length_a   1.000
_cell.length_b   1.000
_cell.length_c   1.000
_cell.angle_alpha   90.00
_cell.angle_beta   90.00
_cell.angle_gamma   90.00
#
_symmetry.space_group_name_H-M   'P 1'
#
loop_
_entity.id
_entity.type
_entity.pdbx_description
1 polymer ?
#
loop_
_entity_poly.entity_id
_entity_poly.type
_entity_poly.pdbx_seq_one_letter_code
_entity_poly.pdbx_strand_id
1 'polypeptide(L)'
;MKRKKQERRTRGVILTIVLLLILFIFVVAGLLNKRAEKEREEAYEQKTLEEAQGVCEEFLNAYQDKDGEMLTRLLWNQGYGEPVEFSEYMKIAADHLSYEIGKAKKHKDGSCWVSVEITNLDLPAIAELEIEKKTHLKSDSGTALNDFLHLLSDWDTKNLGEMPMKTYKADILLKEENLQWRIEMTDELSDALLGGYVELYSEVVKELEGAQ
;
A
#
# COMPACT_ATOMS: atom_id res chain seq x y z
N MET A 1 -0.25 3.15 83.91
CA MET A 1 -0.73 3.88 82.71
C MET A 1 0.25 3.95 81.53
N LYS A 2 1.58 4.04 81.74
CA LYS A 2 2.56 4.18 80.63
C LYS A 2 2.61 3.01 79.63
N ARG A 3 2.55 1.74 80.08
CA ARG A 3 2.58 0.54 79.20
C ARG A 3 1.41 0.46 78.20
N LYS A 4 0.16 0.69 78.64
CA LYS A 4 -1.03 0.69 77.75
C LYS A 4 -0.99 1.80 76.68
N LYS A 5 -0.37 2.95 76.97
CA LYS A 5 -0.19 4.05 76.00
C LYS A 5 0.86 3.71 74.94
N GLN A 6 1.92 3.01 75.35
CA GLN A 6 2.98 2.54 74.45
C GLN A 6 2.47 1.44 73.50
N GLU A 7 1.74 0.43 74.00
CA GLU A 7 1.11 -0.61 73.16
C GLU A 7 0.15 -0.05 72.10
N ARG A 8 -0.70 0.91 72.47
CA ARG A 8 -1.61 1.56 71.51
C ARG A 8 -0.84 2.32 70.42
N ARG A 9 0.29 2.94 70.77
CA ARG A 9 1.15 3.65 69.82
C ARG A 9 1.83 2.66 68.85
N THR A 10 2.33 1.54 69.36
CA THR A 10 2.94 0.49 68.52
C THR A 10 1.94 -0.15 67.58
N ARG A 11 0.72 -0.46 68.05
CA ARG A 11 -0.37 -0.99 67.19
C ARG A 11 -0.81 0.00 66.12
N GLY A 12 -0.87 1.30 66.45
CA GLY A 12 -1.16 2.36 65.48
C GLY A 12 -0.11 2.44 64.38
N VAL A 13 1.18 2.40 64.75
CA VAL A 13 2.30 2.41 63.79
C VAL A 13 2.27 1.17 62.88
N ILE A 14 2.04 -0.01 63.44
CA ILE A 14 1.92 -1.26 62.65
C ILE A 14 0.77 -1.15 61.64
N LEU A 15 -0.40 -0.65 62.07
CA LEU A 15 -1.55 -0.47 61.19
C LEU A 15 -1.26 0.52 60.05
N THR A 16 -0.57 1.62 60.34
CA THR A 16 -0.16 2.60 59.32
C THR A 16 0.81 1.98 58.31
N ILE A 17 1.79 1.19 58.76
CA ILE A 17 2.73 0.50 57.87
C ILE A 17 1.99 -0.49 56.96
N VAL A 18 1.05 -1.27 57.51
CA VAL A 18 0.25 -2.22 56.72
C VAL A 18 -0.60 -1.48 55.68
N LEU A 19 -1.24 -0.37 56.03
CA LEU A 19 -2.01 0.44 55.07
C LEU A 19 -1.14 1.01 53.96
N LEU A 20 0.07 1.49 54.28
CA LEU A 20 1.02 1.99 53.28
C LEU A 20 1.50 0.87 52.35
N LEU A 21 1.73 -0.34 52.86
CA LEU A 21 2.09 -1.50 52.04
C LEU A 21 0.97 -1.90 51.09
N ILE A 22 -0.28 -1.92 51.56
CA ILE A 22 -1.45 -2.20 50.72
C ILE A 22 -1.56 -1.14 49.62
N LEU A 23 -1.43 0.14 49.97
CA LEU A 23 -1.49 1.24 49.01
C LEU A 23 -0.36 1.15 47.97
N PHE A 24 0.85 0.79 48.40
CA PHE A 24 1.98 0.54 47.51
C PHE A 24 1.71 -0.61 46.53
N ILE A 25 1.11 -1.72 47.00
CA ILE A 25 0.73 -2.84 46.12
C ILE A 25 -0.27 -2.40 45.05
N PHE A 26 -1.29 -1.60 45.41
CA PHE A 26 -2.25 -1.08 44.43
C PHE A 26 -1.59 -0.17 43.39
N VAL A 27 -0.66 0.69 43.80
CA VAL A 27 0.09 1.56 42.88
C VAL A 27 0.93 0.73 41.91
N VAL A 28 1.68 -0.26 42.42
CA VAL A 28 2.51 -1.14 41.58
C VAL A 28 1.64 -1.96 40.62
N ALA A 29 0.52 -2.54 41.09
CA ALA A 29 -0.41 -3.29 40.25
C ALA A 29 -1.01 -2.41 39.14
N GLY A 30 -1.40 -1.17 39.45
CA GLY A 30 -1.91 -0.23 38.45
C GLY A 30 -0.88 0.15 37.39
N LEU A 31 0.38 0.36 37.79
CA LEU A 31 1.48 0.64 36.86
C LEU A 31 1.78 -0.56 35.95
N LEU A 32 1.78 -1.78 36.50
CA LEU A 32 1.95 -3.01 35.72
C LEU A 32 0.80 -3.22 34.73
N ASN A 33 -0.45 -2.96 35.14
CA ASN A 33 -1.60 -3.08 34.24
C ASN A 33 -1.53 -2.08 33.07
N LYS A 34 -1.21 -0.81 33.37
CA LYS A 34 -1.06 0.22 32.33
C LYS A 34 0.07 -0.11 31.34
N ARG A 35 1.16 -0.71 31.83
CA ARG A 35 2.24 -1.19 30.96
C ARG A 35 1.77 -2.35 30.07
N ALA A 36 1.05 -3.32 30.63
CA ALA A 36 0.53 -4.45 29.88
C ALA A 36 -0.50 -4.04 28.81
N GLU A 37 -1.35 -3.05 29.09
CA GLU A 37 -2.29 -2.48 28.11
C GLU A 37 -1.54 -1.85 26.93
N LYS A 38 -0.51 -1.04 27.23
CA LYS A 38 0.31 -0.42 26.21
C LYS A 38 1.04 -1.45 25.33
N GLU A 39 1.63 -2.49 25.94
CA GLU A 39 2.30 -3.57 25.20
C GLU A 39 1.33 -4.34 24.29
N ARG A 40 0.06 -4.52 24.70
CA ARG A 40 -0.98 -5.14 23.87
C ARG A 40 -1.39 -4.25 22.70
N GLU A 41 -1.51 -2.95 22.93
CA GLU A 41 -1.86 -1.98 21.88
C GLU A 41 -0.77 -1.90 20.81
N GLU A 42 0.50 -1.82 21.23
CA GLU A 42 1.66 -1.84 20.32
C GLU A 42 1.74 -3.16 19.53
N ALA A 43 1.48 -4.29 20.17
CA ALA A 43 1.49 -5.60 19.50
C ALA A 43 0.33 -5.74 18.49
N TYR A 44 -0.86 -5.23 18.83
CA TYR A 44 -2.00 -5.21 17.93
C TYR A 44 -1.73 -4.32 16.72
N GLU A 45 -1.17 -3.12 16.95
CA GLU A 45 -0.81 -2.20 15.88
C GLU A 45 0.24 -2.81 14.94
N GLN A 46 1.30 -3.41 15.49
CA GLN A 46 2.32 -4.08 14.70
C GLN A 46 1.72 -5.20 13.83
N LYS A 47 0.84 -6.03 14.39
CA LYS A 47 0.14 -7.10 13.65
C LYS A 47 -0.72 -6.53 12.51
N THR A 48 -1.46 -5.46 12.77
CA THR A 48 -2.24 -4.77 11.74
C THR A 48 -1.38 -4.26 10.59
N LEU A 49 -0.22 -3.67 10.90
CA LEU A 49 0.72 -3.18 9.89
C LEU A 49 1.30 -4.32 9.06
N GLU A 50 1.67 -5.43 9.69
CA GLU A 50 2.18 -6.63 9.00
C GLU A 50 1.11 -7.25 8.07
N GLU A 51 -0.15 -7.32 8.52
CA GLU A 51 -1.27 -7.79 7.69
C GLU A 51 -1.49 -6.89 6.47
N ALA A 52 -1.42 -5.56 6.65
CA ALA A 52 -1.55 -4.61 5.54
C ALA A 52 -0.40 -4.73 4.53
N GLN A 53 0.83 -4.96 4.98
CA GLN A 53 1.96 -5.23 4.08
C GLN A 53 1.76 -6.54 3.31
N GLY A 54 1.29 -7.60 3.98
CA GLY A 54 1.02 -8.88 3.33
C GLY A 54 -0.05 -8.79 2.24
N VAL A 55 -1.12 -8.02 2.46
CA VAL A 55 -2.15 -7.78 1.45
C VAL A 55 -1.63 -6.96 0.26
N CYS A 56 -0.77 -5.97 0.52
CA CYS A 56 -0.09 -5.22 -0.52
C CYS A 56 0.78 -6.13 -1.41
N GLU A 57 1.55 -7.04 -0.79
CA GLU A 57 2.36 -8.03 -1.50
C GLU A 57 1.50 -9.01 -2.32
N GLU A 58 0.42 -9.54 -1.73
CA GLU A 58 -0.50 -10.44 -2.41
C GLU A 58 -1.12 -9.79 -3.66
N PHE A 59 -1.45 -8.50 -3.59
CA PHE A 59 -2.00 -7.75 -4.72
C PHE A 59 -0.99 -7.54 -5.85
N LEU A 60 0.24 -7.14 -5.52
CA LEU A 60 1.27 -6.92 -6.54
C LEU A 60 1.68 -8.24 -7.21
N ASN A 61 1.74 -9.34 -6.45
CA ASN A 61 1.95 -10.68 -7.00
C ASN A 61 0.78 -11.10 -7.92
N ALA A 62 -0.47 -10.88 -7.47
CA ALA A 62 -1.64 -11.16 -8.29
C ALA A 62 -1.63 -10.37 -9.62
N TYR A 63 -1.14 -9.13 -9.60
CA TYR A 63 -0.98 -8.34 -10.80
C TYR A 63 0.06 -8.94 -11.74
N GLN A 64 1.26 -9.30 -11.25
CA GLN A 64 2.30 -9.97 -12.04
C GLN A 64 1.82 -11.29 -12.62
N ASP A 65 1.10 -12.08 -11.82
CA ASP A 65 0.55 -13.39 -12.21
C ASP A 65 -0.69 -13.28 -13.12
N LYS A 66 -1.19 -12.05 -13.36
CA LYS A 66 -2.41 -11.77 -14.13
C LYS A 66 -3.65 -12.45 -13.54
N ASP A 67 -3.70 -12.58 -12.22
CA ASP A 67 -4.79 -13.17 -11.47
C ASP A 67 -5.91 -12.15 -11.21
N GLY A 68 -6.81 -12.03 -12.19
CA GLY A 68 -7.95 -11.11 -12.13
C GLY A 68 -8.95 -11.41 -11.01
N GLU A 69 -9.09 -12.67 -10.59
CA GLU A 69 -9.98 -13.05 -9.48
C GLU A 69 -9.41 -12.55 -8.15
N MET A 70 -8.11 -12.75 -7.95
CA MET A 70 -7.41 -12.27 -6.77
C MET A 70 -7.43 -10.74 -6.69
N LEU A 71 -7.16 -10.05 -7.80
CA LEU A 71 -7.23 -8.58 -7.84
C LEU A 71 -8.62 -8.07 -7.47
N THR A 72 -9.67 -8.61 -8.09
CA THR A 72 -11.06 -8.24 -7.75
C THR A 72 -11.35 -8.44 -6.27
N ARG A 73 -10.89 -9.55 -5.69
CA ARG A 73 -11.04 -9.85 -4.25
C ARG A 73 -10.30 -8.83 -3.39
N LEU A 74 -9.09 -8.42 -3.75
CA LEU A 74 -8.26 -7.55 -2.92
C LEU A 74 -8.64 -6.07 -3.05
N LEU A 75 -9.34 -5.68 -4.11
CA LEU A 75 -9.75 -4.30 -4.35
C LEU A 75 -10.95 -3.86 -3.51
N TRP A 76 -10.83 -2.67 -2.94
CA TRP A 76 -11.90 -1.98 -2.22
C TRP A 76 -13.04 -1.64 -3.19
N ASN A 77 -14.30 -1.81 -2.77
CA ASN A 77 -15.51 -1.66 -3.59
C ASN A 77 -15.61 -2.61 -4.81
N GLN A 78 -14.73 -3.59 -4.96
CA GLN A 78 -14.75 -4.54 -6.09
C GLN A 78 -14.86 -6.01 -5.66
N GLY A 79 -14.78 -6.33 -4.37
CA GLY A 79 -14.72 -7.71 -3.84
C GLY A 79 -15.88 -8.68 -4.19
N TYR A 80 -16.88 -8.23 -4.94
CA TYR A 80 -18.00 -9.04 -5.46
C TYR A 80 -18.27 -8.83 -6.96
N GLY A 81 -17.39 -8.11 -7.67
CA GLY A 81 -17.50 -7.81 -9.09
C GLY A 81 -17.03 -8.95 -9.99
N GLU A 82 -17.05 -8.71 -11.30
CA GLU A 82 -16.41 -9.61 -12.25
C GLU A 82 -14.88 -9.59 -12.06
N PRO A 83 -14.19 -10.70 -12.41
CA PRO A 83 -12.72 -10.73 -12.38
C PRO A 83 -12.13 -9.60 -13.24
N VAL A 84 -11.03 -9.00 -12.78
CA VAL A 84 -10.32 -7.99 -13.57
C VAL A 84 -9.81 -8.64 -14.85
N GLU A 85 -10.25 -8.13 -16.00
CA GLU A 85 -9.75 -8.59 -17.30
C GLU A 85 -8.48 -7.81 -17.68
N PHE A 86 -7.43 -8.55 -18.04
CA PHE A 86 -6.20 -7.96 -18.55
C PHE A 86 -6.29 -7.76 -20.06
N SER A 87 -6.20 -6.51 -20.50
CA SER A 87 -5.92 -6.19 -21.89
C SER A 87 -4.52 -6.70 -22.28
N GLU A 88 -4.23 -6.79 -23.58
CA GLU A 88 -2.90 -7.23 -24.04
C GLU A 88 -1.76 -6.36 -23.50
N TYR A 89 -1.94 -5.02 -23.47
CA TYR A 89 -0.89 -4.14 -22.93
C TYR A 89 -0.72 -4.29 -21.41
N MET A 90 -1.81 -4.55 -20.66
CA MET A 90 -1.71 -4.82 -19.22
C MET A 90 -0.92 -6.10 -18.96
N LYS A 91 -1.03 -7.10 -19.82
CA LYS A 91 -0.22 -8.33 -19.70
C LYS A 91 1.26 -8.03 -19.87
N ILE A 92 1.63 -7.20 -20.84
CA ILE A 92 3.01 -6.76 -21.05
C ILE A 92 3.51 -5.98 -19.84
N ALA A 93 2.74 -5.00 -19.34
CA ALA A 93 3.10 -4.25 -18.14
C ALA A 93 3.30 -5.18 -16.92
N ALA A 94 2.42 -6.18 -16.73
CA ALA A 94 2.56 -7.18 -15.68
C ALA A 94 3.83 -8.04 -15.81
N ASP A 95 4.23 -8.40 -17.03
CA ASP A 95 5.44 -9.19 -17.30
C ASP A 95 6.74 -8.43 -16.98
N HIS A 96 6.72 -7.09 -17.05
CA HIS A 96 7.87 -6.23 -16.75
C HIS A 96 7.84 -5.62 -15.35
N LEU A 97 6.74 -5.79 -14.61
CA LEU A 97 6.58 -5.22 -13.29
C LEU A 97 7.54 -5.88 -12.31
N SER A 98 8.23 -5.06 -11.52
CA SER A 98 8.96 -5.46 -10.31
C SER A 98 8.73 -4.43 -9.23
N TYR A 99 8.90 -4.80 -7.97
CA TYR A 99 8.57 -3.89 -6.87
C TYR A 99 9.41 -4.13 -5.61
N GLU A 100 9.51 -3.08 -4.79
CA GLU A 100 10.03 -3.13 -3.43
C GLU A 100 8.99 -2.59 -2.45
N ILE A 101 8.62 -3.41 -1.45
CA ILE A 101 7.65 -3.03 -0.43
C ILE A 101 8.37 -2.35 0.75
N GLY A 102 7.96 -1.12 1.03
CA GLY A 102 8.36 -0.35 2.20
C GLY A 102 7.53 -0.66 3.44
N LYS A 103 7.67 0.20 4.45
CA LYS A 103 6.96 0.03 5.73
C LYS A 103 5.52 0.51 5.65
N ALA A 104 4.59 -0.31 6.16
CA ALA A 104 3.25 0.16 6.46
C ALA A 104 3.27 1.23 7.55
N LYS A 105 2.34 2.18 7.48
CA LYS A 105 1.99 3.01 8.63
C LYS A 105 0.48 3.18 8.74
N LYS A 106 0.02 3.40 9.96
CA LYS A 106 -1.39 3.59 10.27
C LYS A 106 -1.75 5.07 10.14
N HIS A 107 -2.92 5.33 9.58
CA HIS A 107 -3.51 6.65 9.48
C HIS A 107 -4.51 6.89 10.62
N LYS A 108 -4.86 8.16 10.88
CA LYS A 108 -5.73 8.53 12.01
C LYS A 108 -7.16 8.01 11.89
N ASP A 109 -7.62 7.79 10.66
CA ASP A 109 -8.94 7.25 10.33
C ASP A 109 -9.02 5.73 10.44
N GLY A 110 -7.90 5.05 10.78
CA GLY A 110 -7.82 3.61 10.89
C GLY A 110 -7.34 2.89 9.62
N SER A 111 -7.22 3.59 8.49
CA SER A 111 -6.59 3.04 7.27
C SER A 111 -5.08 2.83 7.44
N CYS A 112 -4.50 2.08 6.52
CA CYS A 112 -3.05 1.91 6.42
C CYS A 112 -2.57 2.33 5.04
N TRP A 113 -1.38 2.94 4.96
CA TRP A 113 -0.65 3.06 3.69
C TRP A 113 0.59 2.17 3.70
N VAL A 114 0.94 1.63 2.55
CA VAL A 114 2.19 0.90 2.33
C VAL A 114 2.93 1.61 1.22
N SER A 115 4.08 2.20 1.53
CA SER A 115 4.93 2.80 0.51
C SER A 115 5.56 1.71 -0.34
N VAL A 116 5.45 1.80 -1.65
CA VAL A 116 5.98 0.85 -2.63
C VAL A 116 6.75 1.60 -3.69
N GLU A 117 7.89 1.04 -4.09
CA GLU A 117 8.57 1.45 -5.33
C GLU A 117 8.28 0.38 -6.39
N ILE A 118 7.57 0.78 -7.45
CA ILE A 118 7.19 -0.11 -8.56
C ILE A 118 8.04 0.28 -9.76
N THR A 119 8.84 -0.66 -10.27
CA THR A 119 9.55 -0.51 -11.54
C THR A 119 8.75 -1.18 -12.64
N ASN A 120 8.42 -0.41 -13.67
CA ASN A 120 7.60 -0.85 -14.81
C ASN A 120 8.04 -0.13 -16.09
N LEU A 121 7.39 -0.43 -17.21
CA LEU A 121 7.58 0.25 -18.48
C LEU A 121 7.49 1.77 -18.32
N ASP A 122 8.31 2.50 -19.06
CA ASP A 122 8.19 3.95 -19.24
C ASP A 122 7.51 4.21 -20.59
N LEU A 123 6.18 4.13 -20.60
CA LEU A 123 5.39 4.33 -21.83
C LEU A 123 5.62 5.70 -22.47
N PRO A 124 5.72 6.82 -21.72
CA PRO A 124 6.15 8.10 -22.28
C PRO A 124 7.47 8.02 -23.05
N ALA A 125 8.53 7.44 -22.44
CA ALA A 125 9.83 7.32 -23.11
C ALA A 125 9.77 6.40 -24.35
N ILE A 126 8.98 5.31 -24.30
CA ILE A 126 8.78 4.42 -25.45
C ILE A 126 8.06 5.16 -26.59
N ALA A 127 7.04 5.97 -26.27
CA ALA A 127 6.31 6.77 -27.24
C ALA A 127 7.22 7.81 -27.91
N GLU A 128 8.04 8.53 -27.14
CA GLU A 128 9.03 9.49 -27.67
C GLU A 128 10.00 8.81 -28.67
N LEU A 129 10.53 7.63 -28.32
CA LEU A 129 11.43 6.89 -29.21
C LEU A 129 10.77 6.49 -30.54
N GLU A 130 9.48 6.15 -30.53
CA GLU A 130 8.72 5.84 -31.76
C GLU A 130 8.44 7.09 -32.60
N ILE A 131 8.15 8.22 -31.97
CA ILE A 131 7.98 9.51 -32.66
C ILE A 131 9.29 9.91 -33.35
N GLU A 132 10.42 9.82 -32.65
CA GLU A 132 11.73 10.18 -33.19
C GLU A 132 12.15 9.30 -34.38
N LYS A 133 11.88 7.99 -34.30
CA LYS A 133 12.17 7.03 -35.37
C LYS A 133 11.28 7.21 -36.61
N LYS A 134 10.20 8.01 -36.52
CA LYS A 134 9.21 8.27 -37.59
C LYS A 134 8.61 6.99 -38.18
N THR A 135 8.58 5.92 -37.38
CA THR A 135 8.41 4.57 -37.91
C THR A 135 6.94 4.22 -38.14
N HIS A 136 6.01 4.61 -37.24
CA HIS A 136 4.65 4.07 -37.32
C HIS A 136 3.47 4.98 -36.93
N LEU A 137 3.67 6.13 -36.29
CA LEU A 137 2.56 7.01 -35.88
C LEU A 137 2.20 8.00 -37.01
N LYS A 138 1.29 7.61 -37.91
CA LYS A 138 0.65 8.56 -38.83
C LYS A 138 -0.56 9.19 -38.12
N SER A 139 -0.54 10.52 -38.08
CA SER A 139 -1.39 11.44 -37.33
C SER A 139 -2.89 11.43 -37.71
N ASP A 140 -3.59 10.32 -37.49
CA ASP A 140 -5.05 10.32 -37.34
C ASP A 140 -5.35 10.17 -35.84
N SER A 141 -5.61 11.29 -35.18
CA SER A 141 -5.62 11.50 -33.72
C SER A 141 -6.54 10.58 -32.91
N GLY A 142 -7.52 9.94 -33.55
CA GLY A 142 -8.50 9.09 -32.88
C GLY A 142 -8.00 7.67 -32.55
N THR A 143 -6.97 7.16 -33.22
CA THR A 143 -6.48 5.77 -33.02
C THR A 143 -5.04 5.68 -32.55
N ALA A 144 -4.30 6.80 -32.54
CA ALA A 144 -2.86 6.83 -32.27
C ALA A 144 -2.44 6.11 -30.97
N LEU A 145 -3.20 6.26 -29.89
CA LEU A 145 -2.91 5.57 -28.63
C LEU A 145 -3.14 4.07 -28.73
N ASN A 146 -4.25 3.64 -29.35
CA ASN A 146 -4.52 2.21 -29.54
C ASN A 146 -3.50 1.57 -30.48
N ASP A 147 -3.10 2.28 -31.54
CA ASP A 147 -2.06 1.85 -32.46
C ASP A 147 -0.70 1.73 -31.74
N PHE A 148 -0.36 2.70 -30.89
CA PHE A 148 0.83 2.62 -30.03
C PHE A 148 0.79 1.41 -29.09
N LEU A 149 -0.33 1.17 -28.40
CA LEU A 149 -0.48 0.02 -27.50
C LEU A 149 -0.37 -1.32 -28.26
N HIS A 150 -0.84 -1.40 -29.50
CA HIS A 150 -0.63 -2.58 -30.34
C HIS A 150 0.84 -2.78 -30.73
N LEU A 151 1.59 -1.70 -30.94
CA LEU A 151 3.03 -1.75 -31.24
C LEU A 151 3.87 -2.17 -30.03
N LEU A 152 3.37 -2.03 -28.80
CA LEU A 152 4.08 -2.47 -27.60
C LEU A 152 4.39 -3.98 -27.62
N SER A 153 3.47 -4.81 -28.13
CA SER A 153 3.69 -6.25 -28.23
C SER A 153 4.86 -6.59 -29.17
N ASP A 154 4.97 -5.84 -30.27
CA ASP A 154 6.06 -5.93 -31.21
C ASP A 154 7.39 -5.50 -30.57
N TRP A 155 7.36 -4.45 -29.76
CA TRP A 155 8.51 -3.94 -29.02
C TRP A 155 9.03 -4.92 -27.99
N ASP A 156 8.13 -5.47 -27.18
CA ASP A 156 8.43 -6.46 -26.15
C ASP A 156 9.13 -7.67 -26.74
N THR A 157 8.59 -8.18 -27.86
CA THR A 157 9.18 -9.33 -28.57
C THR A 157 10.55 -9.02 -29.19
N LYS A 158 10.74 -7.81 -29.74
CA LYS A 158 11.96 -7.43 -30.49
C LYS A 158 13.10 -6.93 -29.60
N ASN A 159 12.80 -6.35 -28.44
CA ASN A 159 13.75 -5.65 -27.58
C ASN A 159 13.84 -6.30 -26.19
N LEU A 160 13.71 -7.63 -26.10
CA LEU A 160 13.75 -8.42 -24.87
C LEU A 160 14.81 -7.92 -23.86
N GLY A 161 14.37 -7.19 -22.84
CA GLY A 161 15.20 -6.67 -21.75
C GLY A 161 15.81 -5.27 -21.95
N GLU A 162 15.52 -4.58 -23.06
CA GLU A 162 15.98 -3.22 -23.36
C GLU A 162 14.83 -2.18 -23.39
N MET A 163 13.63 -2.58 -22.96
CA MET A 163 12.52 -1.63 -22.86
C MET A 163 12.85 -0.54 -21.82
N PRO A 164 12.61 0.75 -22.14
CA PRO A 164 12.70 1.82 -21.16
C PRO A 164 11.84 1.51 -19.93
N MET A 165 12.46 1.61 -18.75
CA MET A 165 11.83 1.34 -17.46
C MET A 165 11.93 2.57 -16.57
N LYS A 166 10.90 2.79 -15.75
CA LYS A 166 10.82 3.87 -14.76
C LYS A 166 10.40 3.30 -13.40
N THR A 167 10.98 3.84 -12.33
CA THR A 167 10.56 3.53 -10.96
C THR A 167 9.58 4.58 -10.48
N TYR A 168 8.36 4.14 -10.20
CA TYR A 168 7.26 4.91 -9.68
C TYR A 168 7.20 4.71 -8.16
N LYS A 169 7.03 5.81 -7.42
CA LYS A 169 6.76 5.75 -5.98
C LYS A 169 5.27 5.88 -5.77
N ALA A 170 4.66 4.88 -5.14
CA ALA A 170 3.23 4.86 -4.84
C ALA A 170 3.02 4.53 -3.36
N ASP A 171 2.10 5.23 -2.71
CA ASP A 171 1.59 4.83 -1.39
C ASP A 171 0.28 4.08 -1.60
N ILE A 172 0.31 2.75 -1.42
CA ILE A 172 -0.88 1.91 -1.57
C ILE A 172 -1.75 2.07 -0.33
N LEU A 173 -2.97 2.55 -0.53
CA LEU A 173 -3.94 2.78 0.54
C LEU A 173 -4.78 1.53 0.78
N LEU A 174 -4.80 1.07 2.03
CA LEU A 174 -5.60 -0.06 2.49
C LEU A 174 -6.67 0.38 3.49
N LYS A 175 -7.88 -0.09 3.26
CA LYS A 175 -9.05 0.15 4.11
C LYS A 175 -9.62 -1.19 4.56
N GLU A 176 -10.14 -1.24 5.78
CA GLU A 176 -10.75 -2.44 6.34
C GLU A 176 -12.22 -2.54 5.92
N GLU A 177 -12.56 -3.60 5.18
CA GLU A 177 -13.92 -3.93 4.75
C GLU A 177 -14.28 -5.32 5.26
N ASN A 178 -15.37 -5.47 6.01
CA ASN A 178 -15.82 -6.78 6.51
C ASN A 178 -14.71 -7.59 7.23
N LEU A 179 -13.88 -6.90 8.04
CA LEU A 179 -12.73 -7.48 8.75
C LEU A 179 -11.59 -7.97 7.82
N GLN A 180 -11.52 -7.46 6.61
CA GLN A 180 -10.46 -7.75 5.64
C GLN A 180 -9.84 -6.45 5.12
N TRP A 181 -8.52 -6.40 5.03
CA TRP A 181 -7.83 -5.31 4.35
C TRP A 181 -8.07 -5.40 2.85
N ARG A 182 -8.42 -4.27 2.24
CA ARG A 182 -8.65 -4.12 0.80
C ARG A 182 -7.90 -2.89 0.30
N ILE A 183 -7.45 -2.94 -0.93
CA ILE A 183 -6.67 -1.89 -1.57
C ILE A 183 -7.60 -0.93 -2.30
N GLU A 184 -7.45 0.35 -2.02
CA GLU A 184 -8.05 1.40 -2.82
C GLU A 184 -7.15 1.69 -4.03
N MET A 185 -7.70 1.51 -5.23
CA MET A 185 -7.00 1.89 -6.46
C MET A 185 -6.97 3.41 -6.58
N THR A 186 -5.78 4.00 -6.47
CA THR A 186 -5.55 5.43 -6.73
C THR A 186 -5.01 5.64 -8.13
N ASP A 187 -5.04 6.89 -8.61
CA ASP A 187 -4.49 7.24 -9.92
C ASP A 187 -2.98 6.96 -9.98
N GLU A 188 -2.25 7.23 -8.90
CA GLU A 188 -0.81 6.97 -8.82
C GLU A 188 -0.48 5.47 -8.86
N LEU A 189 -1.26 4.64 -8.15
CA LEU A 189 -1.10 3.19 -8.20
C LEU A 189 -1.44 2.66 -9.59
N SER A 190 -2.56 3.09 -10.17
CA SER A 190 -2.97 2.72 -11.51
C SER A 190 -1.89 3.08 -12.55
N ASP A 191 -1.37 4.30 -12.49
CA ASP A 191 -0.34 4.77 -13.42
C ASP A 191 0.97 3.98 -13.27
N ALA A 192 1.39 3.67 -12.05
CA ALA A 192 2.57 2.84 -11.78
C ALA A 192 2.41 1.39 -12.29
N LEU A 193 1.22 0.80 -12.12
CA LEU A 193 0.90 -0.55 -12.62
C LEU A 193 0.85 -0.58 -14.16
N LEU A 194 0.48 0.52 -14.80
CA LEU A 194 0.31 0.62 -16.25
C LEU A 194 1.49 1.29 -16.97
N GLY A 195 2.58 1.57 -16.27
CA GLY A 195 3.81 2.12 -16.87
C GLY A 195 3.71 3.56 -17.35
N GLY A 196 3.01 4.43 -16.61
CA GLY A 196 2.86 5.84 -16.98
C GLY A 196 1.77 6.08 -18.03
N TYR A 197 0.79 5.18 -18.15
CA TYR A 197 -0.28 5.30 -19.14
C TYR A 197 -1.10 6.59 -18.98
N VAL A 198 -1.37 7.01 -17.74
CA VAL A 198 -2.13 8.25 -17.47
C VAL A 198 -1.29 9.47 -17.85
N GLU A 199 0.01 9.44 -17.57
CA GLU A 199 0.98 10.45 -18.00
C GLU A 199 0.98 10.58 -19.53
N LEU A 200 1.19 9.47 -20.24
CA LEU A 200 1.17 9.40 -21.71
C LEU A 200 -0.17 9.89 -22.30
N TYR A 201 -1.29 9.44 -21.75
CA TYR A 201 -2.61 9.87 -22.22
C TYR A 201 -2.76 11.40 -22.11
N SER A 202 -2.30 11.98 -21.00
CA SER A 202 -2.36 13.43 -20.78
C SER A 202 -1.51 14.22 -21.77
N GLU A 203 -0.36 13.69 -22.18
CA GLU A 203 0.55 14.31 -23.15
C GLU A 203 -0.01 14.24 -24.57
N VAL A 204 -0.47 13.06 -24.98
CA VAL A 204 -1.11 12.86 -26.28
C VAL A 204 -2.34 13.75 -26.42
N VAL A 205 -3.20 13.83 -25.40
CA VAL A 205 -4.38 14.70 -25.43
C VAL A 205 -3.98 16.18 -25.52
N LYS A 206 -2.96 16.63 -24.78
CA LYS A 206 -2.49 18.02 -24.85
C LYS A 206 -1.93 18.39 -26.23
N GLU A 207 -1.19 17.50 -26.89
CA GLU A 207 -0.71 17.74 -28.25
C GLU A 207 -1.86 17.86 -29.25
N LEU A 208 -2.90 17.04 -29.08
CA LEU A 208 -4.09 17.05 -29.93
C LEU A 208 -4.99 18.28 -29.73
N GLU A 209 -5.12 18.76 -28.49
CA GLU A 209 -5.88 19.97 -28.16
C GLU A 209 -5.10 21.25 -28.49
N GLY A 210 -3.77 21.24 -28.38
CA GLY A 210 -2.89 22.37 -28.73
C GLY A 210 -2.64 22.57 -30.23
N ALA A 211 -3.04 21.60 -31.07
CA ALA A 211 -2.94 21.68 -32.52
C ALA A 211 -4.18 22.28 -33.23
N GLN A 212 -5.17 22.76 -32.46
CA GLN A 212 -6.36 23.49 -32.96
C GLN A 212 -6.15 25.01 -32.96
#